data_AF-A0A928Q842-F1
#
_entry.id   AF-A0A928Q842-F1
#
_cell.length_a   1.000
_cell.length_b   1.000
_cell.length_c   1.000
_cell.angle_alpha   90.00
_cell.angle_beta   90.00
_cell.angle_gamma   90.00
#
_symmetry.space_group_name_H-M   'P 1'
#
loop_
_entity.id
_entity.type
_entity.pdbx_description
1 polymer ?
#
loop_
_entity_poly.entity_id
_entity_poly.type
_entity_poly.pdbx_seq_one_letter_code
_entity_poly.pdbx_strand_id
1 'polypeptide(L)'
;MSNILKKLLKKKVIPGFAMYLSPDKQLKRVKETLHKHFGDNVVVSTPAISDDKVCTVSEEKLRKGEISAVMYSRGCYAIRDAYVVYKDSNECMYTERIPADKEIVDIYKKYLDENRDLMFMEFDDKMAVNGTRLVREIHVAYKYDSSPKWKFVCLATNGYSWVESINFIGVIKESIFVSDKESDLLILVDWMGDSRSTETWYKVSPDGTIKSYSVHPYDSDSDEKQWEW
;
A
#
# COMPACT_ATOMS: atom_id res chain seq x y z
N MET A 1 9.50 20.97 10.42
CA MET A 1 8.62 20.16 9.57
C MET A 1 9.05 20.37 8.12
N SER A 2 9.68 19.37 7.50
CA SER A 2 10.15 19.46 6.11
C SER A 2 8.98 19.75 5.16
N ASN A 3 9.19 20.63 4.17
CA ASN A 3 8.20 20.97 3.13
C ASN A 3 7.75 19.77 2.29
N ILE A 4 8.43 18.62 2.45
CA ILE A 4 8.19 17.34 1.78
C ILE A 4 6.91 16.67 2.29
N LEU A 5 6.74 16.56 3.62
CA LEU A 5 5.53 15.99 4.23
C LEU A 5 4.26 16.77 3.86
N LYS A 6 4.37 18.10 3.78
CA LYS A 6 3.25 18.96 3.35
C LYS A 6 2.85 18.75 1.89
N LYS A 7 3.74 18.24 1.02
CA LYS A 7 3.42 17.96 -0.40
C LYS A 7 2.89 16.53 -0.61
N LEU A 8 3.41 15.55 0.15
CA LEU A 8 2.88 14.18 0.16
C LEU A 8 1.40 14.12 0.57
N LEU A 9 0.98 15.04 1.45
CA LEU A 9 -0.42 15.18 1.90
C LEU A 9 -1.27 16.11 1.02
N LYS A 10 -0.68 17.08 0.31
CA LYS A 10 -1.44 18.10 -0.46
C LYS A 10 -1.82 17.69 -1.88
N LYS A 11 -1.10 16.74 -2.48
CA LYS A 11 -1.59 16.10 -3.71
C LYS A 11 -2.63 15.09 -3.24
N LYS A 12 -3.90 15.27 -3.61
CA LYS A 12 -5.09 14.42 -3.32
C LYS A 12 -4.97 12.97 -3.84
N VAL A 13 -3.77 12.44 -3.88
CA VAL A 13 -3.35 11.18 -4.48
C VAL A 13 -2.22 10.72 -3.58
N ILE A 14 -2.53 9.75 -2.71
CA ILE A 14 -1.51 8.86 -2.17
C ILE A 14 -0.67 8.43 -3.37
N PRO A 15 0.65 8.68 -3.41
CA PRO A 15 1.45 8.35 -4.59
C PRO A 15 1.51 6.82 -4.73
N GLY A 16 0.52 6.29 -5.45
CA GLY A 16 0.53 5.01 -6.13
C GLY A 16 0.71 5.31 -7.62
N PHE A 17 1.53 4.51 -8.27
CA PHE A 17 1.88 4.61 -9.68
C PHE A 17 0.61 4.52 -10.56
N ALA A 18 0.04 5.68 -10.89
CA ALA A 18 -0.96 5.81 -11.94
C ALA A 18 -0.24 5.89 -13.30
N MET A 19 0.43 4.82 -13.74
CA MET A 19 1.15 4.85 -15.02
C MET A 19 0.32 4.47 -16.24
N TYR A 20 -0.92 4.01 -16.10
CA TYR A 20 -1.75 3.67 -17.28
C TYR A 20 -3.19 4.17 -17.25
N LEU A 21 -3.72 4.50 -16.07
CA LEU A 21 -5.11 4.93 -15.91
C LEU A 21 -5.16 6.16 -15.00
N SER A 22 -5.99 7.15 -15.37
CA SER A 22 -6.34 8.22 -14.44
C SER A 22 -6.95 7.62 -13.17
N PRO A 23 -6.88 8.31 -12.01
CA PRO A 23 -7.48 7.80 -10.77
C PRO A 23 -8.94 7.34 -10.93
N ASP A 24 -9.72 8.02 -11.76
CA ASP A 24 -11.10 7.65 -12.06
C ASP A 24 -11.21 6.34 -12.86
N LYS A 25 -10.33 6.14 -13.85
CA LYS A 25 -10.28 4.90 -14.64
C LYS A 25 -9.81 3.72 -13.78
N GLN A 26 -8.85 3.93 -12.90
CA GLN A 26 -8.39 2.91 -11.96
C GLN A 26 -9.49 2.53 -10.97
N LEU A 27 -10.20 3.51 -10.41
CA LEU A 27 -11.33 3.25 -9.53
C LEU A 27 -12.47 2.52 -10.25
N LYS A 28 -12.76 2.89 -11.50
CA LYS A 28 -13.76 2.20 -12.32
C LYS A 28 -13.38 0.72 -12.50
N ARG A 29 -12.13 0.44 -12.90
CA ARG A 29 -11.60 -0.91 -13.06
C ARG A 29 -11.72 -1.72 -11.77
N VAL A 30 -11.29 -1.16 -10.64
CA VAL A 30 -11.40 -1.81 -9.32
C VAL A 30 -12.85 -2.19 -9.03
N LYS A 31 -13.81 -1.28 -9.24
CA LYS A 31 -15.22 -1.57 -9.00
C LYS A 31 -15.75 -2.68 -9.92
N GLU A 32 -15.38 -2.66 -11.20
CA GLU A 32 -15.76 -3.69 -12.16
C GLU A 32 -15.23 -5.08 -11.73
N THR A 33 -13.96 -5.16 -11.34
CA THR A 33 -13.37 -6.40 -10.79
C THR A 33 -14.12 -6.86 -9.54
N LEU A 34 -14.41 -5.97 -8.59
CA LEU A 34 -15.09 -6.35 -7.36
C LEU A 34 -16.55 -6.80 -7.61
N HIS A 35 -17.30 -6.15 -8.49
CA HIS A 35 -18.64 -6.62 -8.84
C HIS A 35 -18.61 -7.96 -9.58
N LYS A 36 -17.60 -8.20 -10.43
CA LYS A 36 -17.41 -9.50 -11.10
C LYS A 36 -17.22 -10.64 -10.10
N HIS A 37 -16.41 -10.44 -9.06
CA HIS A 37 -16.08 -11.52 -8.11
C HIS A 37 -17.02 -11.62 -6.89
N PHE A 38 -17.70 -10.54 -6.50
CA PHE A 38 -18.56 -10.50 -5.31
C PHE A 38 -20.03 -10.17 -5.61
N GLY A 39 -20.39 -9.93 -6.88
CA GLY A 39 -21.74 -9.59 -7.33
C GLY A 39 -22.06 -8.09 -7.28
N ASP A 40 -23.11 -7.66 -7.97
CA ASP A 40 -23.46 -6.24 -8.14
C ASP A 40 -24.02 -5.56 -6.87
N ASN A 41 -24.35 -6.33 -5.84
CA ASN A 41 -24.93 -5.81 -4.60
C ASN A 41 -23.89 -5.23 -3.63
N VAL A 42 -22.60 -5.53 -3.84
CA VAL A 42 -21.55 -5.06 -2.93
C VAL A 42 -21.39 -3.55 -2.99
N VAL A 43 -21.06 -2.98 -1.83
CA VAL A 43 -20.76 -1.56 -1.71
C VAL A 43 -19.27 -1.39 -1.49
N VAL A 44 -18.63 -0.73 -2.44
CA VAL A 44 -17.20 -0.41 -2.40
C VAL A 44 -17.02 1.05 -1.98
N SER A 45 -16.34 1.28 -0.86
CA SER A 45 -16.02 2.65 -0.43
C SER A 45 -15.00 3.28 -1.40
N THR A 46 -15.22 4.53 -1.79
CA THR A 46 -14.29 5.23 -2.68
C THR A 46 -12.96 5.58 -1.98
N PRO A 47 -11.84 5.61 -2.72
CA PRO A 47 -10.49 5.85 -2.20
C PRO A 47 -10.23 7.30 -1.75
N ALA A 48 -11.19 8.23 -1.86
CA ALA A 48 -11.00 9.57 -1.33
C ALA A 48 -10.93 9.52 0.21
N ILE A 49 -9.74 9.73 0.78
CA ILE A 49 -9.60 10.17 2.18
C ILE A 49 -9.56 11.69 2.09
N SER A 50 -10.41 12.36 2.85
CA SER A 50 -10.27 13.80 3.00
C SER A 50 -9.04 14.09 3.88
N ASP A 51 -8.20 15.07 3.51
CA ASP A 51 -6.92 15.35 4.17
C ASP A 51 -7.05 15.59 5.69
N ASP A 52 -8.21 16.08 6.14
CA ASP A 52 -8.58 16.29 7.55
C ASP A 52 -8.73 14.98 8.36
N LYS A 53 -8.81 13.82 7.70
CA LYS A 53 -8.90 12.50 8.32
C LYS A 53 -7.59 11.72 8.28
N VAL A 54 -6.53 12.31 7.73
CA VAL A 54 -5.18 11.72 7.70
C VAL A 54 -4.32 12.34 8.79
N CYS A 55 -3.91 11.51 9.75
CA CYS A 55 -3.00 11.92 10.82
C CYS A 55 -1.56 11.60 10.43
N THR A 56 -0.73 12.63 10.27
CA THR A 56 0.71 12.43 10.08
C THR A 56 1.34 11.93 11.37
N VAL A 57 2.14 10.88 11.28
CA VAL A 57 2.88 10.37 12.43
C VAL A 57 4.10 11.26 12.67
N SER A 58 4.27 11.70 13.91
CA SER A 58 5.42 12.50 14.32
C SER A 58 6.70 11.66 14.39
N GLU A 59 7.84 12.30 14.21
CA GLU A 59 9.17 11.65 14.15
C GLU A 59 9.45 10.76 15.37
N GLU A 60 9.05 11.17 16.57
CA GLU A 60 9.24 10.40 17.80
C GLU A 60 8.34 9.15 17.90
N LYS A 61 7.32 9.04 17.04
CA LYS A 61 6.40 7.90 16.95
C LYS A 61 6.62 7.04 15.70
N LEU A 62 7.65 7.35 14.90
CA LEU A 62 8.07 6.50 13.81
C LEU A 62 8.68 5.20 14.38
N ARG A 63 8.36 4.08 13.74
CA ARG A 63 8.95 2.78 14.05
C ARG A 63 10.37 2.71 13.47
N LYS A 64 11.16 1.74 13.91
CA LYS A 64 12.50 1.50 13.36
C LYS A 64 12.43 1.37 11.82
N GLY A 65 13.33 2.06 11.12
CA GLY A 65 13.38 2.08 9.65
C GLY A 65 12.40 3.05 8.98
N GLU A 66 11.35 3.51 9.66
CA GLU A 66 10.37 4.41 9.03
C GLU A 66 10.97 5.80 8.78
N ILE A 67 10.86 6.26 7.54
CA ILE A 67 11.18 7.65 7.18
C ILE A 67 9.98 8.57 7.35
N SER A 68 8.78 8.04 7.15
CA SER A 68 7.51 8.73 7.32
C SER A 68 6.38 7.73 7.46
N ALA A 69 5.31 8.12 8.15
CA ALA A 69 4.09 7.35 8.21
C ALA A 69 2.87 8.27 8.34
N VAL A 70 1.74 7.80 7.83
CA VAL A 70 0.42 8.40 8.05
C VAL A 70 -0.53 7.36 8.61
N MET A 71 -1.50 7.83 9.37
CA MET A 71 -2.56 7.02 9.94
C MET A 71 -3.91 7.56 9.51
N TYR A 72 -4.80 6.67 9.08
CA TYR A 72 -6.16 7.02 8.68
C TYR A 72 -7.10 5.83 8.91
N SER A 73 -8.39 6.05 8.77
CA SER A 73 -9.40 5.02 9.01
C SER A 73 -10.20 4.69 7.75
N ARG A 74 -10.57 3.42 7.59
CA ARG A 74 -11.46 2.92 6.55
C ARG A 74 -12.37 1.85 7.15
N GLY A 75 -13.69 2.00 7.01
CA GLY A 75 -14.65 1.11 7.68
C GLY A 75 -14.32 0.96 9.17
N CYS A 76 -14.10 -0.28 9.61
CA CYS A 76 -13.70 -0.64 10.97
C CYS A 76 -12.18 -0.68 11.24
N TYR A 77 -11.35 -0.29 10.28
CA TYR A 77 -9.89 -0.38 10.37
C TYR A 77 -9.24 0.98 10.62
N ALA A 78 -8.22 0.97 11.46
CA ALA A 78 -7.15 1.95 11.47
C ALA A 78 -6.00 1.41 10.60
N ILE A 79 -5.48 2.26 9.72
CA ILE A 79 -4.44 1.91 8.74
C ILE A 79 -3.24 2.79 9.03
N ARG A 80 -2.05 2.17 9.05
CA ARG A 80 -0.75 2.83 9.07
C ARG A 80 -0.08 2.56 7.74
N ASP A 81 0.09 3.61 6.96
CA ASP A 81 0.76 3.61 5.67
C ASP A 81 2.12 4.28 5.87
N ALA A 82 3.20 3.51 5.75
CA ALA A 82 4.53 3.93 6.13
C ALA A 82 5.53 3.70 5.00
N TYR A 83 6.45 4.64 4.82
CA TYR A 83 7.65 4.43 4.03
C TYR A 83 8.77 3.99 4.95
N VAL A 84 9.35 2.82 4.67
CA VAL A 84 10.31 2.14 5.53
C VAL A 84 11.57 1.80 4.75
N VAL A 85 12.72 2.11 5.33
CA VAL A 85 14.03 1.71 4.81
C VAL A 85 14.43 0.41 5.48
N TYR A 86 14.71 -0.59 4.66
CA TYR A 86 15.20 -1.89 5.07
C TYR A 86 16.63 -2.10 4.62
N LYS A 87 17.40 -2.91 5.36
CA LYS A 87 18.65 -3.47 4.85
C LYS A 87 18.31 -4.43 3.72
N ASP A 88 19.05 -4.33 2.63
CA ASP A 88 18.83 -5.08 1.40
C ASP A 88 20.07 -5.93 1.09
N SER A 89 19.85 -7.17 0.67
CA SER A 89 20.90 -8.10 0.25
C SER A 89 21.46 -7.75 -1.14
N ASN A 90 20.92 -6.71 -1.80
CA ASN A 90 21.15 -6.37 -3.21
C ASN A 90 20.76 -7.49 -4.18
N GLU A 91 19.95 -8.45 -3.73
CA GLU A 91 19.37 -9.46 -4.61
C GLU A 91 18.25 -8.84 -5.46
N CYS A 92 18.08 -9.38 -6.66
CA CYS A 92 17.00 -8.97 -7.57
C CYS A 92 15.61 -9.12 -6.91
N MET A 93 15.48 -10.10 -6.00
CA MET A 93 14.29 -10.34 -5.20
C MET A 93 14.52 -9.80 -3.78
N TYR A 94 13.56 -9.01 -3.27
CA TYR A 94 13.61 -8.53 -1.90
C TYR A 94 13.24 -9.66 -0.93
N THR A 95 14.22 -10.19 -0.21
CA THR A 95 14.06 -11.37 0.68
C THR A 95 14.17 -11.04 2.16
N GLU A 96 14.82 -9.94 2.54
CA GLU A 96 15.11 -9.60 3.94
C GLU A 96 14.27 -8.43 4.45
N ARG A 97 13.68 -8.56 5.65
CA ARG A 97 12.87 -7.51 6.30
C ARG A 97 13.50 -7.03 7.59
N ILE A 98 14.78 -6.64 7.55
CA ILE A 98 15.49 -6.07 8.70
C ILE A 98 15.46 -4.53 8.62
N PRO A 99 14.65 -3.83 9.43
CA PRO A 99 14.53 -2.38 9.32
C PRO A 99 15.87 -1.70 9.58
N ALA A 100 16.18 -0.70 8.76
CA ALA A 100 17.43 0.05 8.86
C ALA A 100 17.55 0.79 10.20
N ASP A 101 18.79 0.97 10.64
CA ASP A 101 19.11 1.73 11.84
C ASP A 101 19.00 3.24 11.57
N LYS A 102 18.86 4.03 12.64
CA LYS A 102 18.58 5.47 12.53
C LYS A 102 19.59 6.24 11.67
N GLU A 103 20.88 5.93 11.80
CA GLU A 103 21.95 6.55 11.00
C GLU A 103 21.71 6.38 9.49
N ILE A 104 21.34 5.16 9.07
CA ILE A 104 21.05 4.85 7.67
C ILE A 104 19.77 5.56 7.21
N VAL A 105 18.74 5.58 8.06
CA VAL A 105 17.49 6.32 7.80
C VAL A 105 17.78 7.81 7.59
N ASP A 106 18.63 8.42 8.41
CA ASP A 106 18.99 9.84 8.32
C ASP A 106 19.79 10.14 7.04
N ILE A 107 20.71 9.25 6.63
CA ILE A 107 21.40 9.33 5.34
C ILE A 107 20.39 9.26 4.19
N TYR A 108 19.45 8.31 4.24
CA TYR A 108 18.42 8.14 3.22
C TYR A 108 17.51 9.37 3.12
N LYS A 109 17.08 9.94 4.25
CA LYS A 109 16.29 11.18 4.29
C LYS A 109 17.03 12.35 3.63
N LYS A 110 18.31 12.53 3.95
CA LYS A 110 19.15 13.57 3.34
C LYS A 110 19.25 13.37 1.82
N TYR A 111 19.44 12.13 1.39
CA TYR A 111 19.52 11.79 -0.01
C TYR A 111 18.23 12.13 -0.78
N LEU A 112 17.06 11.82 -0.21
CA LEU A 112 15.76 12.22 -0.79
C LEU A 112 15.57 13.76 -0.81
N ASP A 113 16.05 14.46 0.22
CA ASP A 113 15.99 15.92 0.31
C ASP A 113 16.82 16.61 -0.77
N GLU A 114 17.95 16.02 -1.16
CA GLU A 114 18.89 16.47 -2.20
C GLU A 114 18.44 16.06 -3.61
N ASN A 115 17.79 14.90 -3.73
CA ASN A 115 17.34 14.33 -5.00
C ASN A 115 15.81 14.36 -5.12
N ARG A 116 15.21 15.54 -4.92
CA ARG A 116 13.76 15.73 -4.77
C ARG A 116 12.92 15.22 -5.94
N ASP A 117 13.51 15.16 -7.14
CA ASP A 117 12.83 14.69 -8.35
C ASP A 117 12.86 13.15 -8.45
N LEU A 118 13.78 12.48 -7.76
CA LEU A 118 13.92 11.02 -7.76
C LEU A 118 12.95 10.30 -6.80
N MET A 119 12.20 11.02 -5.96
CA MET A 119 11.08 10.42 -5.22
C MET A 119 9.90 10.03 -6.11
N PHE A 120 9.81 10.61 -7.32
CA PHE A 120 8.74 10.37 -8.28
C PHE A 120 9.23 9.73 -9.59
N MET A 121 10.55 9.68 -9.79
CA MET A 121 11.14 8.93 -10.89
C MET A 121 11.37 7.51 -10.44
N GLU A 122 10.92 6.59 -11.28
CA GLU A 122 11.23 5.16 -11.24
C GLU A 122 12.64 4.93 -10.72
N PHE A 123 12.74 4.05 -9.73
CA PHE A 123 13.93 3.83 -8.93
C PHE A 123 15.00 3.18 -9.82
N ASP A 124 15.73 4.02 -10.54
CA ASP A 124 16.90 3.65 -11.33
C ASP A 124 17.90 2.96 -10.41
N ASP A 125 18.42 1.81 -10.85
CA ASP A 125 19.17 0.76 -10.14
C ASP A 125 20.35 1.15 -9.25
N LYS A 126 20.66 2.43 -9.18
CA LYS A 126 21.84 2.95 -8.47
C LYS A 126 21.55 3.35 -7.03
N MET A 127 20.33 3.12 -6.52
CA MET A 127 19.84 3.71 -5.26
C MET A 127 19.57 2.72 -4.12
N ALA A 128 20.24 1.57 -4.13
CA ALA A 128 20.58 0.92 -2.87
C ALA A 128 21.63 1.78 -2.15
N VAL A 129 21.21 2.88 -1.52
CA VAL A 129 22.07 3.69 -0.65
C VAL A 129 22.60 2.75 0.42
N ASN A 130 23.87 2.33 0.30
CA ASN A 130 24.52 1.40 1.22
C ASN A 130 23.78 0.05 1.41
N GLY A 131 23.26 -0.57 0.34
CA GLY A 131 22.57 -1.86 0.47
C GLY A 131 21.27 -1.72 1.27
N THR A 132 20.44 -0.74 0.90
CA THR A 132 19.12 -0.55 1.50
C THR A 132 18.04 -0.42 0.47
N ARG A 133 16.81 -0.74 0.86
CA ARG A 133 15.62 -0.65 0.02
C ARG A 133 14.54 0.16 0.71
N LEU A 134 13.93 1.08 -0.04
CA LEU A 134 12.73 1.77 0.40
C LEU A 134 11.51 0.95 0.01
N VAL A 135 10.63 0.72 0.97
CA VAL A 135 9.35 0.04 0.77
C VAL A 135 8.22 0.91 1.30
N ARG A 136 7.03 0.75 0.74
CA ARG A 136 5.78 1.27 1.31
C ARG A 136 5.06 0.11 1.98
N GLU A 137 4.93 0.14 3.30
CA GLU A 137 4.25 -0.89 4.09
C GLU A 137 2.86 -0.45 4.54
N ILE A 138 1.92 -1.40 4.51
CA ILE A 138 0.59 -1.23 5.09
C ILE A 138 0.44 -2.15 6.30
N HIS A 139 0.20 -1.52 7.45
CA HIS A 139 -0.23 -2.19 8.67
C HIS A 139 -1.65 -1.78 9.02
N VAL A 140 -2.40 -2.70 9.62
CA VAL A 140 -3.81 -2.47 9.99
C VAL A 140 -4.07 -2.90 11.42
N ALA A 141 -4.99 -2.20 12.07
CA ALA A 141 -5.53 -2.60 13.36
C ALA A 141 -7.05 -2.38 13.36
N TYR A 142 -7.77 -3.18 14.12
CA TYR A 142 -9.20 -2.96 14.31
C TYR A 142 -9.41 -1.77 15.24
N LYS A 143 -10.16 -0.76 14.79
CA LYS A 143 -10.23 0.55 15.50
C LYS A 143 -11.06 0.52 16.78
N TYR A 144 -11.88 -0.52 16.95
CA TYR A 144 -12.75 -0.70 18.13
C TYR A 144 -12.09 -1.53 19.23
N ASP A 145 -10.90 -2.08 18.98
CA ASP A 145 -10.13 -2.76 20.02
C ASP A 145 -9.55 -1.73 20.99
N SER A 146 -9.70 -2.01 22.29
CA SER A 146 -9.12 -1.18 23.36
C SER A 146 -7.58 -1.20 23.36
N SER A 147 -6.98 -2.22 22.75
CA SER A 147 -5.54 -2.35 22.53
C SER A 147 -5.28 -2.79 21.09
N PRO A 148 -5.10 -1.83 20.15
CA PRO A 148 -5.01 -2.14 18.72
C PRO A 148 -3.76 -2.98 18.42
N LYS A 149 -4.00 -4.24 18.02
CA LYS A 149 -2.95 -5.14 17.54
C LYS A 149 -2.69 -4.86 16.06
N TRP A 150 -1.62 -4.13 15.78
CA TRP A 150 -1.18 -3.87 14.42
C TRP A 150 -0.69 -5.15 13.74
N LYS A 151 -1.26 -5.44 12.57
CA LYS A 151 -0.88 -6.56 11.70
C LYS A 151 -0.30 -6.02 10.40
N PHE A 152 0.84 -6.56 9.98
CA PHE A 152 1.36 -6.35 8.64
C PHE A 152 0.40 -6.98 7.61
N VAL A 153 0.07 -6.26 6.54
CA VAL A 153 -0.77 -6.80 5.45
C VAL A 153 0.05 -7.01 4.19
N CYS A 154 0.64 -5.95 3.67
CA CYS A 154 1.40 -5.97 2.43
C CYS A 154 2.45 -4.87 2.43
N LEU A 155 3.38 -4.98 1.47
CA LEU A 155 4.30 -3.92 1.12
C LEU A 155 4.39 -3.80 -0.40
N ALA A 156 4.87 -2.67 -0.88
CA ALA A 156 5.29 -2.49 -2.26
C ALA A 156 6.71 -1.93 -2.28
N THR A 157 7.53 -2.48 -3.18
CA THR A 157 8.88 -2.00 -3.45
C THR A 157 9.21 -2.11 -4.94
N ASN A 158 10.48 -2.00 -5.31
CA ASN A 158 10.96 -2.14 -6.67
C ASN A 158 12.28 -2.90 -6.69
N GLY A 159 12.71 -3.24 -7.90
CA GLY A 159 14.03 -3.73 -8.21
C GLY A 159 14.39 -3.34 -9.66
N TYR A 160 15.47 -3.93 -10.15
CA TYR A 160 16.10 -3.58 -11.44
C TYR A 160 15.12 -3.50 -12.63
N SER A 161 14.29 -4.52 -12.77
CA SER A 161 13.39 -4.67 -13.92
C SER A 161 11.92 -4.76 -13.52
N TRP A 162 11.59 -4.31 -12.31
CA TRP A 162 10.23 -4.43 -11.80
C TRP A 162 9.88 -3.41 -10.74
N VAL A 163 8.59 -3.09 -10.66
CA VAL A 163 8.00 -2.17 -9.69
C VAL A 163 6.73 -2.76 -9.12
N GLU A 164 6.53 -2.60 -7.82
CA GLU A 164 5.26 -2.83 -7.15
C GLU A 164 4.60 -1.51 -6.78
N SER A 165 3.27 -1.51 -6.80
CA SER A 165 2.48 -0.34 -6.43
C SER A 165 1.22 -0.71 -5.68
N ILE A 166 1.03 -0.10 -4.50
CA ILE A 166 -0.25 -0.19 -3.78
C ILE A 166 -1.23 0.81 -4.40
N ASN A 167 -2.16 0.27 -5.15
CA ASN A 167 -3.00 0.98 -6.11
C ASN A 167 -4.45 1.18 -5.65
N PHE A 168 -4.89 0.39 -4.67
CA PHE A 168 -6.19 0.57 -4.04
C PHE A 168 -6.12 0.21 -2.56
N ILE A 169 -6.77 1.02 -1.72
CA ILE A 169 -7.05 0.71 -0.31
C ILE A 169 -8.47 1.19 -0.03
N GLY A 170 -9.39 0.25 0.16
CA GLY A 170 -10.80 0.55 0.40
C GLY A 170 -11.50 -0.57 1.15
N VAL A 171 -12.72 -0.32 1.60
CA VAL A 171 -13.56 -1.35 2.21
C VAL A 171 -14.67 -1.80 1.29
N ILE A 172 -15.04 -3.07 1.43
CA ILE A 172 -16.16 -3.70 0.75
C ILE A 172 -17.14 -4.21 1.81
N LYS A 173 -18.43 -4.13 1.50
CA LYS A 173 -19.49 -4.77 2.29
C LYS A 173 -20.53 -5.37 1.37
N GLU A 174 -21.18 -6.42 1.83
CA GLU A 174 -22.14 -7.21 1.04
C GLU A 174 -23.31 -6.39 0.53
N SER A 175 -23.76 -5.39 1.31
CA SER A 175 -24.80 -4.44 0.88
C SER A 175 -24.74 -3.12 1.66
N ILE A 176 -25.56 -2.15 1.25
CA ILE A 176 -25.71 -0.87 1.95
C ILE A 176 -26.22 -1.02 3.40
N PHE A 177 -26.89 -2.15 3.70
CA PHE A 177 -27.51 -2.42 5.01
C PHE A 177 -26.53 -3.03 6.00
N VAL A 178 -25.40 -3.56 5.53
CA VAL A 178 -24.34 -4.12 6.37
C VAL A 178 -23.58 -2.99 7.08
N SER A 179 -23.28 -3.22 8.35
CA SER A 179 -22.55 -2.25 9.17
C SER A 179 -21.11 -2.09 8.67
N ASP A 180 -20.56 -0.88 8.76
CA ASP A 180 -19.13 -0.66 8.52
C ASP A 180 -18.23 -1.40 9.54
N LYS A 181 -18.81 -1.98 10.61
CA LYS A 181 -18.13 -2.89 11.53
C LYS A 181 -17.82 -4.26 10.91
N GLU A 182 -18.61 -4.64 9.91
CA GLU A 182 -18.55 -5.96 9.25
C GLU A 182 -17.90 -5.85 7.86
N SER A 183 -17.43 -4.67 7.48
CA SER A 183 -16.78 -4.47 6.18
C SER A 183 -15.42 -5.17 6.15
N ASP A 184 -15.10 -5.85 5.04
CA ASP A 184 -13.74 -6.32 4.76
C ASP A 184 -12.90 -5.15 4.21
N LEU A 185 -11.61 -5.07 4.59
CA LEU A 185 -10.64 -4.19 3.94
C LEU A 185 -10.00 -4.91 2.75
N LEU A 186 -9.95 -4.23 1.62
CA LEU A 186 -9.29 -4.67 0.41
C LEU A 186 -8.10 -3.77 0.07
N ILE A 187 -6.98 -4.39 -0.28
CA ILE A 187 -5.78 -3.71 -0.77
C ILE A 187 -5.34 -4.36 -2.08
N LEU A 188 -5.10 -3.55 -3.11
CA LEU A 188 -4.54 -4.01 -4.39
C LEU A 188 -3.06 -3.61 -4.48
N VAL A 189 -2.21 -4.59 -4.72
CA VAL A 189 -0.79 -4.43 -5.05
C VAL A 189 -0.54 -4.96 -6.45
N ASP A 190 -0.09 -4.08 -7.35
CA ASP A 190 0.28 -4.48 -8.70
C ASP A 190 1.79 -4.62 -8.78
N TRP A 191 2.26 -5.80 -9.20
CA TRP A 191 3.64 -6.05 -9.60
C TRP A 191 3.74 -5.93 -11.13
N MET A 192 4.70 -5.17 -11.61
CA MET A 192 4.97 -4.97 -13.02
C MET A 192 6.44 -5.20 -13.28
N GLY A 193 6.76 -6.14 -14.17
CA GLY A 193 8.11 -6.29 -14.71
C GLY A 193 8.11 -6.29 -16.23
N ASP A 194 9.29 -6.39 -16.83
CA ASP A 194 9.49 -6.21 -18.28
C ASP A 194 8.60 -7.09 -19.18
N SER A 195 8.23 -8.27 -18.71
CA SER A 195 7.52 -9.28 -19.54
C SER A 195 6.06 -9.50 -19.14
N ARG A 196 5.64 -9.06 -17.95
CA ARG A 196 4.31 -9.37 -17.41
C ARG A 196 3.98 -8.50 -16.19
N SER A 197 2.70 -8.44 -15.86
CA SER A 197 2.18 -7.87 -14.62
C SER A 197 1.39 -8.90 -13.83
N THR A 198 1.43 -8.83 -12.52
CA THR A 198 0.64 -9.65 -11.59
C THR A 198 -0.09 -8.72 -10.64
N GLU A 199 -1.35 -9.03 -10.35
CA GLU A 199 -2.12 -8.27 -9.35
C GLU A 199 -2.32 -9.12 -8.13
N THR A 200 -2.09 -8.55 -6.95
CA THR A 200 -2.34 -9.22 -5.68
C THR A 200 -3.34 -8.43 -4.87
N TRP A 201 -4.47 -9.05 -4.60
CA TRP A 201 -5.52 -8.55 -3.73
C TRP A 201 -5.33 -9.12 -2.34
N TYR A 202 -5.28 -8.25 -1.33
CA TYR A 202 -5.30 -8.64 0.06
C TYR A 202 -6.67 -8.33 0.64
N LYS A 203 -7.26 -9.30 1.32
CA LYS A 203 -8.48 -9.16 2.10
C LYS A 203 -8.16 -9.27 3.58
N VAL A 204 -8.55 -8.25 4.35
CA VAL A 204 -8.49 -8.29 5.81
C VAL A 204 -9.90 -8.31 6.34
N SER A 205 -10.25 -9.32 7.11
CA SER A 205 -11.57 -9.46 7.73
C SER A 205 -11.61 -8.89 9.16
N PRO A 206 -12.80 -8.55 9.70
CA PRO A 206 -12.91 -7.93 11.02
C PRO A 206 -12.35 -8.77 12.18
N ASP A 207 -12.32 -10.08 12.03
CA ASP A 207 -11.65 -11.03 12.94
C ASP A 207 -10.12 -10.94 12.89
N GLY A 208 -9.58 -10.14 11.96
CA GLY A 208 -8.17 -9.93 11.70
C GLY A 208 -7.53 -11.03 10.86
N THR A 209 -8.31 -11.90 10.21
CA THR A 209 -7.83 -12.85 9.22
C THR A 209 -7.35 -12.08 7.98
N ILE A 210 -6.18 -12.44 7.45
CA ILE A 210 -5.62 -11.85 6.23
C ILE A 210 -5.51 -12.96 5.20
N LYS A 211 -6.11 -12.76 4.03
CA LYS A 211 -5.99 -13.65 2.88
C LYS A 211 -5.49 -12.87 1.67
N SER A 212 -4.81 -13.53 0.74
CA SER A 212 -4.37 -12.93 -0.52
C SER A 212 -4.82 -13.75 -1.73
N TYR A 213 -5.14 -13.08 -2.82
CA TYR A 213 -5.46 -13.67 -4.12
C TYR A 213 -4.62 -12.99 -5.19
N SER A 214 -3.95 -13.76 -6.05
CA SER A 214 -3.09 -13.23 -7.10
C SER A 214 -3.65 -13.58 -8.47
N VAL A 215 -3.93 -12.56 -9.28
CA VAL A 215 -4.31 -12.71 -10.69
C VAL A 215 -3.04 -12.70 -11.51
N HIS A 216 -2.79 -13.79 -12.20
CA HIS A 216 -1.53 -14.02 -12.89
C HIS A 216 -1.79 -14.25 -14.39
N PRO A 217 -1.02 -13.63 -15.29
CA PRO A 217 -1.33 -13.62 -16.72
C PRO A 217 -1.20 -14.99 -17.40
N TYR A 218 -0.55 -15.93 -16.73
CA TYR A 218 -0.43 -17.33 -17.17
C TYR A 218 -1.41 -18.28 -16.46
N ASP A 219 -2.29 -17.75 -15.62
CA ASP A 219 -3.38 -18.50 -14.99
C ASP A 219 -4.70 -18.02 -15.61
N SER A 220 -5.12 -18.70 -16.68
CA SER A 220 -6.34 -18.38 -17.44
C SER A 220 -7.60 -18.41 -16.58
N ASP A 221 -7.58 -19.18 -15.49
CA ASP A 221 -8.73 -19.36 -14.61
C ASP A 221 -8.76 -18.32 -13.49
N SER A 222 -7.64 -17.63 -13.22
CA SER A 222 -7.51 -16.66 -12.12
C SER A 222 -8.38 -15.42 -12.30
N ASP A 223 -8.72 -15.10 -13.55
CA ASP A 223 -9.56 -13.96 -13.87
C ASP A 223 -11.04 -14.35 -13.95
N GLU A 224 -11.38 -15.63 -14.16
CA GLU A 224 -12.75 -16.10 -14.40
C GLU A 224 -13.44 -16.71 -13.17
N LYS A 225 -12.68 -17.25 -12.21
CA LYS A 225 -13.26 -17.86 -11.01
C LYS A 225 -13.67 -16.82 -9.98
N GLN A 226 -14.78 -17.08 -9.27
CA GLN A 226 -15.09 -16.33 -8.06
C GLN A 226 -13.98 -16.52 -7.04
N TRP A 227 -13.62 -15.45 -6.32
CA TRP A 227 -12.58 -15.53 -5.32
C TRP A 227 -13.12 -16.24 -4.08
N GLU A 228 -12.69 -17.48 -3.89
CA GLU A 228 -12.95 -18.23 -2.66
C GLU A 228 -11.96 -17.77 -1.59
N TRP A 229 -12.44 -16.96 -0.65
CA TRP A 229 -11.66 -16.47 0.48
C TRP A 229 -11.74 -17.41 1.65
#